data_AF-A0A660QNL2-F1
#
_entry.id   AF-A0A660QNL2-F1
#
_cell.length_a   1.000
_cell.length_b   1.000
_cell.length_c   1.000
_cell.angle_alpha   90.00
_cell.angle_beta   90.00
_cell.angle_gamma   90.00
#
_symmetry.space_group_name_H-M   'P 1'
#
loop_
_entity.id
_entity.type
_entity.pdbx_description
1 polymer ?
#
loop_
_entity_poly.entity_id
_entity_poly.type
_entity_poly.pdbx_seq_one_letter_code
_entity_poly.pdbx_strand_id
1 'polypeptide(L)'
;MKVRFGGSVRNLLGVKELVVTSTSLNDIFREISDKISKEVQLELDYEEESTYLVIHNNGKVLKSWVVALYNGDSILASGQTNFSQDGELSILIPVGGG
;
A
#
# COMPACT_ATOMS: atom_id res chain seq x y z
N MET A 1 -10.49 -8.61 2.54
CA MET A 1 -9.31 -8.12 3.29
C MET A 1 -9.46 -6.64 3.62
N LYS A 2 -9.00 -6.17 4.79
CA LYS A 2 -8.98 -4.74 5.14
C LYS A 2 -7.65 -4.11 4.73
N VAL A 3 -7.66 -2.95 4.09
CA VAL A 3 -6.47 -2.16 3.78
C VAL A 3 -6.52 -0.85 4.56
N ARG A 4 -5.49 -0.54 5.34
CA ARG A 4 -5.41 0.66 6.18
C ARG A 4 -4.27 1.55 5.74
N PHE A 5 -4.54 2.84 5.65
CA PHE A 5 -3.59 3.86 5.27
C PHE A 5 -3.23 4.71 6.48
N GLY A 6 -1.99 4.59 6.95
CA GLY A 6 -1.45 5.28 8.11
C GLY A 6 -0.78 6.61 7.78
N GLY A 7 -0.64 7.47 8.79
CA GLY A 7 0.11 8.72 8.69
C GLY A 7 -0.35 9.61 7.54
N SER A 8 0.60 10.14 6.77
CA SER A 8 0.32 11.02 5.63
C SER A 8 -0.22 10.29 4.40
N VAL A 9 -0.12 8.95 4.32
CA VAL A 9 -0.68 8.16 3.21
C VAL A 9 -2.18 8.38 3.09
N ARG A 10 -2.89 8.46 4.23
CA ARG A 10 -4.34 8.74 4.24
C ARG A 10 -4.69 10.07 3.58
N ASN A 11 -3.82 11.08 3.71
CA ASN A 11 -4.04 12.41 3.13
C ASN A 11 -3.78 12.40 1.62
N LEU A 12 -2.76 11.64 1.17
CA LEU A 12 -2.46 11.46 -0.25
C LEU A 12 -3.60 10.74 -0.99
N LEU A 13 -4.11 9.67 -0.38
CA LEU A 13 -5.18 8.87 -0.97
C LEU A 13 -6.56 9.49 -0.76
N GLY A 14 -6.76 10.24 0.32
CA GLY A 14 -8.05 10.82 0.70
C GLY A 14 -8.96 9.82 1.43
N VAL A 15 -8.43 8.65 1.80
CA VAL A 15 -9.15 7.57 2.48
C VAL A 15 -8.28 6.99 3.61
N LYS A 16 -8.91 6.64 4.73
CA LYS A 16 -8.21 6.04 5.89
C LYS A 16 -8.13 4.52 5.77
N GLU A 17 -9.17 3.89 5.25
CA GLU A 17 -9.25 2.45 5.10
C GLU A 17 -10.20 2.08 3.96
N LEU A 18 -9.98 0.91 3.38
CA LEU A 18 -10.82 0.28 2.37
C LEU A 18 -10.95 -1.21 2.67
N VAL A 19 -12.07 -1.79 2.28
CA VAL A 19 -12.19 -3.25 2.20
C VAL A 19 -11.98 -3.64 0.75
N VAL A 20 -11.12 -4.63 0.49
CA VAL A 20 -10.88 -5.19 -0.84
C VAL A 20 -11.24 -6.68 -0.86
N THR A 21 -11.65 -7.18 -2.01
CA THR A 21 -11.97 -8.59 -2.25
C THR A 21 -10.88 -9.35 -2.99
N SER A 22 -9.89 -8.64 -3.53
CA SER A 22 -8.75 -9.24 -4.20
C SER A 22 -7.74 -9.81 -3.19
N THR A 23 -7.04 -10.89 -3.56
CA THR A 23 -6.02 -11.56 -2.72
C THR A 23 -4.59 -11.37 -3.21
N SER A 24 -4.37 -11.05 -4.50
CA SER A 24 -3.03 -10.81 -5.04
C SER A 24 -2.67 -9.33 -4.88
N LEU A 25 -1.39 -9.02 -4.61
CA LEU A 25 -0.91 -7.65 -4.43
C LEU A 25 -1.33 -6.74 -5.60
N ASN A 26 -1.09 -7.20 -6.83
CA ASN A 26 -1.42 -6.42 -8.03
C ASN A 26 -2.93 -6.16 -8.16
N ASP A 27 -3.76 -7.18 -7.91
CA ASP A 27 -5.22 -7.02 -8.01
C ASP A 27 -5.78 -6.16 -6.86
N ILE A 28 -5.19 -6.24 -5.67
CA ILE A 28 -5.52 -5.38 -4.53
C ILE A 28 -5.29 -3.91 -4.89
N PHE A 29 -4.14 -3.57 -5.45
CA PHE A 29 -3.82 -2.19 -5.81
C PHE A 29 -4.62 -1.69 -7.03
N ARG A 30 -4.98 -2.59 -7.96
CA ARG A 30 -5.97 -2.28 -9.00
C ARG A 30 -7.34 -1.95 -8.38
N GLU A 31 -7.84 -2.79 -7.48
CA GLU A 31 -9.14 -2.57 -6.82
C GLU A 31 -9.15 -1.30 -5.96
N ILE A 32 -8.06 -1.01 -5.25
CA ILE A 32 -7.89 0.27 -4.53
C ILE A 32 -7.99 1.43 -5.50
N SER A 33 -7.27 1.35 -6.63
CA SER A 33 -7.23 2.42 -7.63
C SER A 33 -8.61 2.73 -8.19
N ASP A 34 -9.38 1.69 -8.52
CA ASP A 34 -10.76 1.81 -9.00
C ASP A 34 -11.65 2.48 -7.95
N LYS A 35 -11.54 2.07 -6.68
CA LYS A 35 -12.37 2.59 -5.58
C LYS A 35 -12.12 4.05 -5.23
N ILE A 36 -10.90 4.55 -5.42
CA ILE A 36 -10.55 5.94 -5.08
C ILE A 36 -10.39 6.83 -6.32
N SER A 37 -10.59 6.27 -7.52
CA SER A 37 -10.44 6.96 -8.81
C SER A 37 -9.07 7.66 -8.95
N LYS A 38 -8.01 7.00 -8.47
CA LYS A 38 -6.60 7.41 -8.62
C LYS A 38 -5.80 6.17 -8.91
N GLU A 39 -4.86 6.23 -9.84
CA GLU A 39 -3.95 5.11 -10.07
C GLU A 39 -2.93 5.06 -8.93
N VAL A 40 -2.90 3.92 -8.23
CA VAL A 40 -2.04 3.65 -7.09
C VAL A 40 -1.38 2.29 -7.28
N GLN A 41 -0.06 2.27 -7.13
CA GLN A 41 0.74 1.07 -7.25
C GLN A 41 1.67 0.95 -6.05
N LEU A 42 2.05 -0.28 -5.71
CA LEU A 42 3.06 -0.56 -4.72
C LEU A 42 4.25 -1.22 -5.40
N GLU A 43 5.40 -0.57 -5.31
CA GLU A 43 6.66 -1.10 -5.82
C GLU A 43 7.44 -1.70 -4.64
N LEU A 44 7.80 -2.97 -4.77
CA LEU A 44 8.69 -3.67 -3.85
C LEU A 44 10.08 -3.73 -4.50
N ASP A 45 11.01 -2.94 -3.99
CA ASP A 45 12.40 -2.94 -4.42
C ASP A 45 13.21 -3.83 -3.47
N TYR A 46 13.48 -5.06 -3.93
CA TYR A 46 14.25 -6.04 -3.14
C TYR A 46 15.75 -5.79 -3.19
N GLU A 47 16.25 -5.01 -4.15
CA GLU A 47 17.68 -4.68 -4.24
C GLU A 47 18.03 -3.56 -3.23
N GLU A 48 17.16 -2.55 -3.13
CA GLU A 48 17.32 -1.44 -2.19
C GLU A 48 16.59 -1.66 -0.84
N GLU A 49 16.04 -2.86 -0.63
CA GLU A 49 15.24 -3.21 0.55
C GLU A 49 14.19 -2.14 0.91
N SER A 50 13.51 -1.62 -0.11
CA SER A 50 12.62 -0.47 0.00
C SER A 50 11.24 -0.75 -0.60
N THR A 51 10.21 -0.15 -0.03
CA THR A 51 8.84 -0.21 -0.58
C THR A 51 8.38 1.21 -0.90
N TYR A 52 7.79 1.38 -2.08
CA TYR A 52 7.31 2.67 -2.54
C TYR A 52 5.83 2.60 -2.92
N LEU A 53 5.07 3.59 -2.46
CA LEU A 53 3.72 3.86 -2.94
C LEU A 53 3.83 4.89 -4.07
N VAL A 54 3.39 4.50 -5.26
CA VAL A 54 3.36 5.35 -6.46
C VAL A 54 1.93 5.74 -6.73
N ILE A 55 1.66 7.05 -6.78
CA ILE A 55 0.32 7.61 -7.01
C ILE A 55 0.38 8.52 -8.24
N HIS A 56 -0.47 8.27 -9.22
CA HIS A 56 -0.64 9.15 -10.36
C HIS A 56 -1.87 10.03 -10.13
N ASN A 57 -1.65 11.34 -10.08
CA ASN A 57 -2.70 12.33 -9.82
C ASN A 57 -2.54 13.53 -10.75
N ASN A 58 -3.52 13.76 -11.63
CA ASN A 58 -3.56 14.91 -12.54
C ASN A 58 -2.26 15.12 -13.35
N GLY A 59 -1.70 14.05 -13.92
CA GLY A 59 -0.48 14.09 -14.71
C GLY A 59 0.81 14.22 -13.89
N LYS A 60 0.74 14.21 -12.55
CA LYS A 60 1.90 14.14 -11.67
C LYS A 60 2.04 12.74 -11.09
N VAL A 61 3.29 12.29 -10.98
CA VAL A 61 3.63 11.04 -10.30
C VAL A 61 4.22 11.40 -8.94
N LEU A 62 3.64 10.86 -7.88
CA LEU A 62 4.14 10.96 -6.51
C LEU A 62 4.66 9.60 -6.09
N LYS A 63 5.96 9.49 -5.84
CA LYS A 63 6.60 8.29 -5.30
C LYS A 63 6.98 8.56 -3.84
N SER A 64 6.42 7.80 -2.92
CA SER A 64 6.67 7.94 -1.48
C SER A 64 7.19 6.63 -0.92
N TRP A 65 8.28 6.70 -0.15
CA TRP A 65 8.75 5.55 0.62
C TRP A 65 7.74 5.22 1.72
N VAL A 66 7.37 3.94 1.84
CA VAL A 66 6.37 3.44 2.77
C VAL A 66 6.83 2.11 3.37
N VAL A 67 6.22 1.74 4.49
CA VAL A 67 6.24 0.39 5.03
C VAL A 67 4.87 -0.24 4.77
N ALA A 68 4.88 -1.44 4.21
CA ALA A 68 3.69 -2.25 3.98
C ALA A 68 3.73 -3.51 4.86
N LEU A 69 2.73 -3.66 5.72
CA LEU A 69 2.63 -4.72 6.71
C LEU A 69 1.36 -5.53 6.49
N TYR A 70 1.48 -6.84 6.34
CA TYR A 70 0.33 -7.74 6.35
C TYR A 70 0.23 -8.41 7.72
N ASN A 71 -0.88 -8.19 8.43
CA ASN A 71 -1.10 -8.63 9.81
C ASN A 71 0.04 -8.24 10.78
N GLY A 72 0.78 -7.17 10.47
CA GLY A 72 1.93 -6.70 11.26
C GLY A 72 3.29 -7.09 10.70
N ASP A 73 3.36 -8.04 9.78
CA ASP A 73 4.61 -8.52 9.18
C ASP A 73 4.95 -7.80 7.88
N SER A 74 6.23 -7.46 7.68
CA SER A 74 6.69 -6.80 6.46
C SER A 74 6.50 -7.69 5.23
N ILE A 75 5.72 -7.21 4.25
CA ILE A 75 5.51 -7.93 2.99
C ILE A 75 6.80 -7.96 2.14
N LEU A 76 7.66 -6.94 2.30
CA LEU A 76 8.95 -6.87 1.63
C LEU A 76 9.89 -7.96 2.18
N ALA A 77 10.00 -8.08 3.51
CA ALA A 77 10.88 -9.06 4.14
C ALA A 77 10.40 -10.51 3.94
N SER A 78 9.08 -10.72 3.91
CA SER A 78 8.49 -12.04 3.70
C SER A 78 8.38 -12.44 2.21
N GLY A 79 8.51 -11.49 1.29
CA GLY A 79 8.21 -11.70 -0.14
C GLY A 79 6.74 -12.04 -0.41
N GLN A 80 5.84 -11.78 0.55
CA GLN A 80 4.44 -12.17 0.47
C GLN A 80 3.69 -11.29 -0.53
N THR A 81 3.14 -11.91 -1.58
CA THR A 81 2.34 -11.24 -2.61
C THR A 81 0.89 -11.73 -2.69
N ASN A 82 0.53 -12.74 -1.90
CA ASN A 82 -0.82 -13.29 -1.79
C ASN A 82 -1.32 -13.20 -0.35
N PHE A 83 -2.57 -12.80 -0.18
CA PHE A 83 -3.15 -12.44 1.11
C PHE A 83 -4.50 -13.10 1.33
N SER A 84 -4.83 -13.37 2.59
CA SER A 84 -6.11 -13.94 2.98
C SER A 84 -7.20 -12.85 3.10
N GLN A 85 -8.46 -13.24 2.88
CA GLN A 85 -9.60 -12.32 2.89
C GLN A 85 -9.92 -11.76 4.27
N ASP A 86 -9.57 -12.47 5.33
CA ASP A 86 -9.75 -12.07 6.74
C ASP A 86 -8.59 -11.23 7.29
N GLY A 87 -7.53 -11.01 6.51
CA GLY A 87 -6.36 -10.26 6.93
C GLY A 87 -6.49 -8.72 6.86
N GLU A 88 -5.47 -8.05 7.40
CA GLU A 88 -5.27 -6.60 7.35
C GLU A 88 -3.93 -6.24 6.69
N LEU A 89 -3.97 -5.43 5.62
CA LEU A 89 -2.80 -4.81 5.01
C LEU A 89 -2.70 -3.35 5.46
N SER A 90 -1.64 -3.00 6.16
CA SER A 90 -1.36 -1.63 6.60
C SER A 90 -0.25 -1.00 5.76
N ILE A 91 -0.48 0.21 5.25
CA ILE A 91 0.49 0.98 4.45
C ILE A 91 0.69 2.34 5.12
N LEU A 92 1.92 2.66 5.49
CA LEU A 92 2.23 3.88 6.23
C LEU A 92 3.59 4.43 5.83
N ILE A 93 3.75 5.75 5.87
CA ILE A 93 5.07 6.37 5.79
C ILE A 93 5.74 6.17 7.15
N PRO A 94 6.95 5.57 7.21
CA PRO A 94 7.68 5.43 8.46
C PRO A 94 8.00 6.82 9.01
N VAL A 95 7.70 7.02 10.28
CA VAL A 95 8.17 8.20 11.02
C VAL A 95 9.52 7.83 11.63
N GLY A 96 10.54 8.66 11.40
CA GLY A 96 11.82 8.47 12.07
C GLY A 96 11.60 8.52 13.58
N GLY A 97 11.72 7.38 14.24
CA GLY A 97 11.87 7.32 15.69
C GLY A 97 13.29 7.77 16.00
N GLY A 98 13.42 8.88 16.72
CA GLY A 98 14.71 9.30 17.29
C GLY A 98 15.21 8.32 18.35
#